data_AF-A0A9P0I5Z8-F1
#
_entry.id   AF-A0A9P0I5Z8-F1
#
_cell.length_a   1.000
_cell.length_b   1.000
_cell.length_c   1.000
_cell.angle_alpha   90.00
_cell.angle_beta   90.00
_cell.angle_gamma   90.00
#
_symmetry.space_group_name_H-M   'P 1'
#
loop_
_entity.id
_entity.type
_entity.pdbx_description
1 polymer ?
#
loop_
_entity_poly.entity_id
_entity_poly.type
_entity_poly.pdbx_seq_one_letter_code
_entity_poly.pdbx_strand_id
1 'polypeptide(L)'
;MGDLKDPQLSALNAGELDLYVDSMEPSRIDYIGNQGWVDWHIRLQKLNQQAVLEASSMMEERTKETLISSGKLPVLVYEAICIQVWRTKIYPQIIKLEPAPENTFGVYMVLYHEAATVGLLETVLFHEDGAQCISEVVVDLLNYAVDQLTALLALINNEYLKPMSAKELECETAIEELERQKRDLQFDISMRCVSIVRYIAEHMEVGGAGASISTNLYKTHDVPSLLTHLLLHEPWMKRNDKGELQIFNYGRWSKPSAEDLSQLHRTEAQLWLCVRQLLLEPRLAHYYTIDECRRSAFCKLQAKMTEPMLDQIPPLGDLKMFLCRLAVGDYSSMHNRTNGVKNPGCTLIEIVPQIKDSYLKQVHKRTKTLAKSQLELFHMDGSEESRNMAKKLLESYTSDTALALDSGGAKCAKCGDKASKKCSRCKTEWYCGRECQVQQWPKHKEICDQFSKICV
;
A
#
# COMPACT_ATOMS: atom_id res chain seq x y z
N MET A 1 -16.48 -27.22 17.05
CA MET A 1 -16.11 -27.16 18.47
C MET A 1 -14.60 -27.26 18.56
N GLY A 2 -13.95 -26.13 18.85
CA GLY A 2 -12.49 -25.99 18.84
C GLY A 2 -12.05 -24.68 18.18
N ASP A 3 -12.53 -23.56 18.72
CA ASP A 3 -11.97 -22.22 18.45
C ASP A 3 -10.49 -22.21 18.84
N LEU A 4 -9.60 -22.20 17.85
CA LEU A 4 -8.22 -21.77 18.03
C LEU A 4 -8.17 -20.28 17.71
N LYS A 5 -8.76 -19.47 18.59
CA LYS A 5 -8.46 -18.04 18.66
C LYS A 5 -7.01 -17.91 19.13
N ASP A 6 -6.13 -17.45 18.25
CA ASP A 6 -4.79 -17.04 18.63
C ASP A 6 -4.93 -15.89 19.66
N PRO A 7 -4.45 -16.00 20.91
CA PRO A 7 -4.76 -15.04 21.98
C PRO A 7 -4.08 -13.66 21.83
N GLN A 8 -3.41 -13.37 20.72
CA GLN A 8 -2.58 -12.16 20.56
C GLN A 8 -3.19 -11.07 19.66
N LEU A 9 -4.35 -11.30 19.08
CA LEU A 9 -5.15 -10.29 18.36
C LEU A 9 -6.54 -10.25 18.96
N SER A 10 -6.71 -9.49 20.06
CA SER A 10 -8.05 -9.19 20.53
C SER A 10 -8.69 -8.22 19.54
N ALA A 11 -9.72 -8.69 18.81
CA ALA A 11 -10.59 -7.81 18.04
C ALA A 11 -11.04 -6.64 18.92
N LEU A 12 -11.03 -5.41 18.37
CA LEU A 12 -11.48 -4.23 19.09
C LEU A 12 -12.94 -4.43 19.52
N ASN A 13 -13.25 -4.13 20.78
CA ASN A 13 -14.65 -4.10 21.18
C ASN A 13 -15.33 -2.84 20.59
N ALA A 14 -16.67 -2.85 20.49
CA ALA A 14 -17.40 -1.76 19.83
C ALA A 14 -17.14 -0.39 20.48
N GLY A 15 -17.08 -0.32 21.82
CA GLY A 15 -16.82 0.94 22.52
C GLY A 15 -15.39 1.46 22.33
N GLU A 16 -14.40 0.57 22.20
CA GLU A 16 -13.04 0.96 21.85
C GLU A 16 -12.94 1.47 20.42
N LEU A 17 -13.63 0.81 19.48
CA LEU A 17 -13.68 1.24 18.08
C LEU A 17 -14.26 2.65 17.96
N ASP A 18 -15.42 2.89 18.57
CA ASP A 18 -16.09 4.20 18.55
C ASP A 18 -15.19 5.28 19.17
N LEU A 19 -14.60 5.00 20.33
CA LEU A 19 -13.67 5.93 20.99
C LEU A 19 -12.46 6.26 20.10
N TYR A 20 -11.90 5.25 19.42
CA TYR A 20 -10.72 5.44 18.58
C TYR A 20 -11.06 6.31 17.37
N VAL A 21 -12.18 6.03 16.70
CA VAL A 21 -12.65 6.80 15.55
C VAL A 21 -13.02 8.23 15.93
N ASP A 22 -13.75 8.43 17.03
CA ASP A 22 -14.17 9.76 17.46
C ASP A 22 -12.97 10.66 17.80
N SER A 23 -11.89 10.07 18.34
CA SER A 23 -10.64 10.77 18.67
C SER A 23 -9.78 11.18 17.47
N MET A 24 -10.16 10.81 16.25
CA MET A 24 -9.38 11.09 15.04
C MET A 24 -9.36 12.59 14.71
N GLU A 25 -8.17 13.15 14.62
CA GLU A 25 -7.92 14.52 14.16
C GLU A 25 -6.69 14.54 13.24
N PRO A 26 -6.65 15.44 12.22
CA PRO A 26 -5.47 15.59 11.38
C PRO A 26 -4.21 15.94 12.19
N SER A 27 -3.17 15.13 12.05
CA SER A 27 -1.89 15.30 12.71
C SER A 27 -1.18 16.56 12.22
N ARG A 28 -0.77 17.39 13.16
CA ARG A 28 0.15 18.50 12.88
C ARG A 28 1.57 17.96 12.72
N ILE A 29 2.26 18.39 11.66
CA ILE A 29 3.60 17.89 11.38
C ILE A 29 4.60 18.19 12.51
N ASP A 30 4.37 19.24 13.31
CA ASP A 30 5.19 19.59 14.48
C ASP A 30 5.15 18.51 15.58
N TYR A 31 4.05 17.74 15.68
CA TYR A 31 3.77 16.80 16.77
C TYR A 31 4.19 15.36 16.49
N ILE A 32 4.64 15.07 15.26
CA ILE A 32 5.13 13.74 14.90
C ILE A 32 6.22 13.30 15.89
N GLY A 33 6.03 12.13 16.48
CA GLY A 33 6.94 11.54 17.47
C GLY A 33 6.65 11.86 18.93
N ASN A 34 5.78 12.83 19.23
CA ASN A 34 5.39 13.08 20.63
C ASN A 34 4.44 12.00 21.14
N GLN A 35 4.20 11.97 22.46
CA GLN A 35 3.36 10.93 23.07
C GLN A 35 1.94 10.87 22.48
N GLY A 36 1.30 12.02 22.25
CA GLY A 36 -0.05 12.05 21.67
C GLY A 36 -0.11 11.47 20.26
N TRP A 37 0.91 11.73 19.44
CA TRP A 37 1.05 11.15 18.11
C TRP A 37 1.35 9.65 18.17
N VAL A 38 2.20 9.20 19.12
CA VAL A 38 2.49 7.77 19.32
C VAL A 38 1.23 7.01 19.75
N ASP A 39 0.45 7.57 20.67
CA ASP A 39 -0.81 6.98 21.10
C ASP A 39 -1.80 6.88 19.93
N TRP A 40 -1.84 7.91 19.08
CA TRP A 40 -2.64 7.89 17.85
C TRP A 40 -2.16 6.82 16.88
N HIS A 41 -0.85 6.71 16.64
CA HIS A 41 -0.27 5.68 15.79
C HIS A 41 -0.67 4.25 16.23
N ILE A 42 -0.64 3.98 17.54
CA ILE A 42 -1.08 2.70 18.11
C ILE A 42 -2.57 2.44 17.82
N ARG A 43 -3.43 3.44 18.00
CA ARG A 43 -4.87 3.31 17.71
C ARG A 43 -5.12 3.07 16.23
N LEU A 44 -4.47 3.85 15.35
CA LEU A 44 -4.56 3.70 13.91
C LEU A 44 -4.14 2.31 13.45
N GLN A 45 -3.05 1.78 14.01
CA GLN A 45 -2.59 0.43 13.68
C GLN A 45 -3.66 -0.62 14.05
N LYS A 46 -4.27 -0.51 15.22
CA LYS A 46 -5.35 -1.41 15.63
C LYS A 46 -6.59 -1.29 14.75
N LEU A 47 -6.95 -0.07 14.32
CA LEU A 47 -8.03 0.14 13.35
C LEU A 47 -7.73 -0.56 12.02
N ASN A 48 -6.50 -0.42 11.51
CA ASN A 48 -6.06 -1.11 10.29
C ASN A 48 -6.12 -2.64 10.45
N GLN A 49 -5.61 -3.19 11.54
CA GLN A 49 -5.70 -4.63 11.86
C GLN A 49 -7.14 -5.12 11.87
N GLN A 50 -8.02 -4.39 12.56
CA GLN A 50 -9.43 -4.73 12.70
C GLN A 50 -10.14 -4.71 11.34
N ALA A 51 -9.92 -3.68 10.51
CA ALA A 51 -10.50 -3.61 9.17
C ALA A 51 -10.04 -4.77 8.27
N VAL A 52 -8.74 -5.10 8.29
CA VAL A 52 -8.19 -6.23 7.52
C VAL A 52 -8.79 -7.56 8.00
N LEU A 53 -8.95 -7.75 9.31
CA LEU A 53 -9.60 -8.92 9.90
C LEU A 53 -11.06 -9.05 9.48
N GLU A 54 -11.82 -7.95 9.53
CA GLU A 54 -13.23 -7.89 9.13
C GLU A 54 -13.39 -8.31 7.66
N ALA A 55 -12.59 -7.70 6.77
CA ALA A 55 -12.64 -7.98 5.33
C ALA A 55 -12.19 -9.42 5.00
N SER A 56 -11.07 -9.89 5.56
CA SER A 56 -10.53 -11.21 5.27
C SER A 56 -11.39 -12.36 5.80
N SER A 57 -12.09 -12.13 6.91
CA SER A 57 -12.97 -13.12 7.54
C SER A 57 -14.42 -13.05 7.02
N MET A 58 -14.71 -12.18 6.03
CA MET A 58 -16.07 -11.93 5.51
C MET A 58 -17.07 -11.59 6.62
N MET A 59 -16.61 -10.82 7.60
CA MET A 59 -17.42 -10.35 8.74
C MET A 59 -18.08 -9.00 8.40
N GLU A 60 -18.93 -8.51 9.31
CA GLU A 60 -19.46 -7.16 9.25
C GLU A 60 -18.32 -6.12 9.33
N GLU A 61 -18.24 -5.23 8.34
CA GLU A 61 -17.19 -4.20 8.21
C GLU A 61 -17.46 -2.98 9.12
N ARG A 62 -17.55 -3.23 10.43
CA ARG A 62 -17.87 -2.20 11.43
C ARG A 62 -16.89 -1.04 11.41
N THR A 63 -15.60 -1.31 11.20
CA THR A 63 -14.58 -0.26 11.16
C THR A 63 -14.87 0.75 10.05
N LYS A 64 -15.28 0.27 8.87
CA LYS A 64 -15.68 1.10 7.73
C LYS A 64 -16.94 1.92 8.07
N GLU A 65 -17.98 1.27 8.59
CA GLU A 65 -19.25 1.92 8.93
C GLU A 65 -19.08 3.03 9.99
N THR A 66 -18.29 2.79 11.04
CA THR A 66 -18.00 3.79 12.07
C THR A 66 -17.21 4.98 11.50
N LEU A 67 -16.20 4.72 10.65
CA LEU A 67 -15.43 5.80 9.99
C LEU A 67 -16.29 6.68 9.09
N ILE A 68 -17.21 6.09 8.34
CA ILE A 68 -18.15 6.80 7.45
C ILE A 68 -19.16 7.59 8.27
N SER A 69 -19.82 6.96 9.24
CA SER A 69 -20.87 7.60 10.06
C SER A 69 -20.34 8.74 10.94
N SER A 70 -19.12 8.63 11.45
CA SER A 70 -18.45 9.73 12.18
C SER A 70 -17.79 10.77 11.25
N GLY A 71 -17.82 10.58 9.93
CA GLY A 71 -17.23 11.51 8.95
C GLY A 71 -15.70 11.65 9.07
N LYS A 72 -15.01 10.60 9.55
CA LYS A 72 -13.57 10.64 9.87
C LYS A 72 -12.68 10.10 8.76
N LEU A 73 -13.24 9.51 7.71
CA LEU A 73 -12.49 8.95 6.59
C LEU A 73 -11.54 9.98 5.92
N PRO A 74 -11.92 11.27 5.73
CA PRO A 74 -11.00 12.29 5.22
C PRO A 74 -9.75 12.48 6.06
N VAL A 75 -9.80 12.26 7.39
CA VAL A 75 -8.63 12.41 8.28
C VAL A 75 -7.50 11.47 7.86
N LEU A 76 -7.81 10.27 7.38
CA LEU A 76 -6.79 9.33 6.88
C LEU A 76 -6.04 9.88 5.65
N VAL A 77 -6.70 10.67 4.80
CA VAL A 77 -6.04 11.35 3.67
C VAL A 77 -5.07 12.41 4.18
N TYR A 78 -5.45 13.16 5.22
CA TYR A 78 -4.55 14.10 5.90
C TYR A 78 -3.33 13.40 6.50
N GLU A 79 -3.52 12.25 7.17
CA GLU A 79 -2.42 11.49 7.78
C GLU A 79 -1.41 11.01 6.73
N ALA A 80 -1.89 10.36 5.65
CA ALA A 80 -1.03 9.85 4.59
C ALA A 80 -0.18 10.95 3.95
N ILE A 81 -0.81 12.09 3.63
CA ILE A 81 -0.12 13.24 3.02
C ILE A 81 0.83 13.92 4.03
N CYS A 82 0.46 14.00 5.31
CA CYS A 82 1.32 14.55 6.36
C CYS A 82 2.63 13.78 6.44
N ILE A 83 2.56 12.44 6.49
CA ILE A 83 3.76 11.60 6.52
C ILE A 83 4.53 11.65 5.19
N GLN A 84 3.87 11.77 4.03
CA GLN A 84 4.55 11.99 2.75
C GLN A 84 5.39 13.27 2.76
N VAL A 85 4.84 14.37 3.27
CA VAL A 85 5.57 15.65 3.40
C VAL A 85 6.71 15.52 4.41
N TRP A 86 6.47 14.84 5.53
CA TRP A 86 7.51 14.56 6.52
C TRP A 86 8.67 13.75 5.92
N ARG A 87 8.37 12.66 5.20
CA ARG A 87 9.34 11.78 4.54
C ARG A 87 10.17 12.51 3.47
N THR A 88 9.57 13.45 2.76
CA THR A 88 10.26 14.20 1.69
C THR A 88 11.01 15.42 2.18
N LYS A 89 10.59 16.07 3.27
CA LYS A 89 11.17 17.33 3.76
C LYS A 89 11.96 17.17 5.05
N ILE A 90 11.41 16.48 6.05
CA ILE A 90 11.98 16.40 7.40
C ILE A 90 12.98 15.25 7.52
N TYR A 91 12.60 14.04 7.09
CA TYR A 91 13.44 12.85 7.16
C TYR A 91 14.87 13.08 6.61
N PRO A 92 15.09 13.70 5.43
CA PRO A 92 16.44 13.94 4.92
C PRO A 92 17.28 14.89 5.77
N GLN A 93 16.65 15.74 6.60
CA GLN A 93 17.38 16.59 7.55
C GLN A 93 17.72 15.82 8.83
N ILE A 94 16.86 14.91 9.29
CA ILE A 94 17.13 14.04 10.45
C ILE A 94 18.38 13.19 10.18
N ILE A 95 18.42 12.52 9.02
CA ILE A 95 19.58 11.70 8.63
C ILE A 95 20.87 12.54 8.46
N LYS A 96 20.77 13.83 8.13
CA LYS A 96 21.93 14.72 8.07
C LYS A 96 22.42 15.14 9.46
N LEU A 97 21.54 15.22 10.44
CA LEU A 97 21.89 15.58 11.81
C LEU A 97 22.53 14.39 12.53
N GLU A 98 22.03 13.18 12.28
CA GLU A 98 22.53 11.93 12.85
C GLU A 98 22.77 10.89 11.74
N PRO A 99 23.96 10.93 11.09
CA PRO A 99 24.27 10.04 9.97
C PRO A 99 24.53 8.59 10.37
N ALA A 100 24.76 8.32 11.66
CA ALA A 100 24.99 7.00 12.21
C ALA A 100 24.16 6.82 13.49
N PRO A 101 22.82 6.68 13.37
CA PRO A 101 21.93 6.59 14.52
C PRO A 101 22.15 5.29 15.28
N GLU A 102 22.19 5.37 16.62
CA GLU A 102 22.26 4.18 17.48
C GLU A 102 20.95 3.38 17.45
N ASN A 103 19.81 4.05 17.23
CA ASN A 103 18.49 3.46 17.14
C ASN A 103 17.66 4.12 16.03
N THR A 104 17.07 3.30 15.16
CA THR A 104 16.27 3.73 14.00
C THR A 104 14.75 3.58 14.22
N PHE A 105 14.33 3.00 15.34
CA PHE A 105 12.94 2.64 15.62
C PHE A 105 11.99 3.83 15.54
N GLY A 106 12.34 4.98 16.14
CA GLY A 106 11.48 6.16 16.14
C GLY A 106 11.18 6.65 14.72
N VAL A 107 12.19 6.65 13.85
CA VAL A 107 12.04 7.02 12.43
C VAL A 107 11.23 5.95 11.68
N TYR A 108 11.52 4.67 11.91
CA TYR A 108 10.77 3.57 11.30
C TYR A 108 9.29 3.59 11.67
N MET A 109 8.94 3.89 12.93
CA MET A 109 7.56 4.05 13.40
C MET A 109 6.80 5.12 12.60
N VAL A 110 7.44 6.28 12.33
CA VAL A 110 6.83 7.33 11.50
C VAL A 110 6.60 6.85 10.08
N LEU A 111 7.56 6.14 9.48
CA LEU A 111 7.39 5.57 8.14
C LEU A 111 6.29 4.51 8.10
N TYR A 112 6.19 3.67 9.14
CA TYR A 112 5.17 2.63 9.25
C TYR A 112 3.76 3.21 9.42
N HIS A 113 3.63 4.38 10.06
CA HIS A 113 2.36 5.08 10.18
C HIS A 113 1.71 5.33 8.81
N GLU A 114 2.49 5.71 7.79
CA GLU A 114 1.99 5.87 6.41
C GLU A 114 1.46 4.54 5.86
N ALA A 115 2.18 3.43 6.08
CA ALA A 115 1.76 2.10 5.63
C ALA A 115 0.45 1.65 6.30
N ALA A 116 0.30 1.87 7.61
CA ALA A 116 -0.93 1.57 8.34
C ALA A 116 -2.11 2.45 7.85
N THR A 117 -1.87 3.74 7.61
CA THR A 117 -2.88 4.67 7.09
C THR A 117 -3.38 4.23 5.72
N VAL A 118 -2.45 3.92 4.81
CA VAL A 118 -2.77 3.52 3.43
C VAL A 118 -3.41 2.14 3.40
N GLY A 119 -2.99 1.21 4.27
CA GLY A 119 -3.64 -0.09 4.43
C GLY A 119 -5.11 0.03 4.85
N LEU A 120 -5.38 0.93 5.80
CA LEU A 120 -6.75 1.19 6.24
C LEU A 120 -7.56 1.83 5.11
N LEU A 121 -7.01 2.85 4.43
CA LEU A 121 -7.62 3.49 3.26
C LEU A 121 -7.95 2.48 2.14
N GLU A 122 -7.00 1.60 1.78
CA GLU A 122 -7.22 0.55 0.78
C GLU A 122 -8.41 -0.34 1.17
N THR A 123 -8.52 -0.69 2.46
CA THR A 123 -9.58 -1.59 2.93
C THR A 123 -10.94 -0.90 2.92
N VAL A 124 -11.04 0.33 3.44
CA VAL A 124 -12.34 1.00 3.63
C VAL A 124 -12.87 1.69 2.37
N LEU A 125 -12.02 1.97 1.37
CA LEU A 125 -12.41 2.58 0.10
C LEU A 125 -12.83 1.57 -0.97
N PHE A 126 -12.86 0.27 -0.65
CA PHE A 126 -13.30 -0.76 -1.59
C PHE A 126 -14.77 -0.57 -2.04
N HIS A 127 -15.59 0.02 -1.19
CA HIS A 127 -17.02 0.25 -1.44
C HIS A 127 -17.33 1.70 -1.82
N GLU A 128 -18.44 1.90 -2.52
CA GLU A 128 -18.87 3.19 -3.09
C GLU A 128 -19.11 4.28 -2.02
N ASP A 129 -19.65 3.90 -0.87
CA ASP A 129 -19.94 4.76 0.28
C ASP A 129 -18.66 5.44 0.83
N GLY A 130 -17.54 4.70 0.85
CA GLY A 130 -16.23 5.24 1.18
C GLY A 130 -15.79 6.35 0.23
N ALA A 131 -15.96 6.13 -1.08
CA ALA A 131 -15.61 7.12 -2.11
C ALA A 131 -16.45 8.41 -1.99
N GLN A 132 -17.74 8.29 -1.65
CA GLN A 132 -18.61 9.45 -1.40
C GLN A 132 -18.14 10.27 -0.18
N CYS A 133 -17.74 9.60 0.90
CA CYS A 133 -17.29 10.23 2.14
C CYS A 133 -16.04 11.11 1.95
N ILE A 134 -15.17 10.76 1.00
CA ILE A 134 -13.93 11.51 0.71
C ILE A 134 -14.04 12.47 -0.48
N SER A 135 -15.23 12.72 -1.03
CA SER A 135 -15.43 13.56 -2.21
C SER A 135 -14.71 14.91 -2.16
N GLU A 136 -14.67 15.57 -0.99
CA GLU A 136 -13.98 16.86 -0.79
C GLU A 136 -12.44 16.77 -0.83
N VAL A 137 -11.87 15.59 -0.53
CA VAL A 137 -10.42 15.35 -0.45
C VAL A 137 -9.94 14.30 -1.48
N VAL A 138 -10.82 13.88 -2.40
CA VAL A 138 -10.54 12.78 -3.34
C VAL A 138 -9.42 13.13 -4.32
N VAL A 139 -9.31 14.40 -4.72
CA VAL A 139 -8.23 14.86 -5.61
C VAL A 139 -6.89 14.89 -4.89
N ASP A 140 -6.86 15.26 -3.61
CA ASP A 140 -5.66 15.15 -2.77
C ASP A 140 -5.21 13.69 -2.64
N LEU A 141 -6.15 12.77 -2.37
CA LEU A 141 -5.84 11.35 -2.28
C LEU A 141 -5.37 10.77 -3.63
N LEU A 142 -6.02 11.15 -4.74
CA LEU A 142 -5.63 10.71 -6.07
C LEU A 142 -4.20 11.16 -6.39
N ASN A 143 -3.87 12.42 -6.13
CA ASN A 143 -2.52 12.94 -6.38
C ASN A 143 -1.48 12.24 -5.50
N TYR A 144 -1.80 12.00 -4.23
CA TYR A 144 -0.96 11.19 -3.36
C TYR A 144 -0.75 9.79 -3.94
N ALA A 145 -1.82 9.08 -4.32
CA ALA A 145 -1.73 7.71 -4.81
C ALA A 145 -0.93 7.61 -6.11
N VAL A 146 -1.12 8.55 -7.05
CA VAL A 146 -0.35 8.64 -8.30
C VAL A 146 1.13 8.95 -8.05
N ASP A 147 1.45 9.83 -7.08
CA ASP A 147 2.84 10.07 -6.67
C ASP A 147 3.50 8.76 -6.19
N GLN A 148 2.77 7.92 -5.45
CA GLN A 148 3.26 6.61 -4.99
C GLN A 148 3.45 5.64 -6.18
N LEU A 149 2.51 5.59 -7.14
CA LEU A 149 2.67 4.78 -8.36
C LEU A 149 3.86 5.21 -9.23
N THR A 150 4.12 6.52 -9.29
CA THR A 150 5.31 7.06 -9.97
C THR A 150 6.59 6.66 -9.24
N ALA A 151 6.58 6.74 -7.90
CA ALA A 151 7.68 6.27 -7.07
C ALA A 151 7.93 4.75 -7.21
N LEU A 152 6.88 3.95 -7.41
CA LEU A 152 6.99 2.51 -7.69
C LEU A 152 7.77 2.25 -8.98
N LEU A 153 7.44 2.94 -10.08
CA LEU A 153 8.23 2.82 -11.32
C LEU A 153 9.69 3.26 -11.12
N ALA A 154 9.91 4.34 -10.37
CA ALA A 154 11.27 4.78 -10.05
C ALA A 154 12.04 3.73 -9.23
N LEU A 155 11.40 3.07 -8.26
CA LEU A 155 12.01 1.97 -7.49
C LEU A 155 12.37 0.78 -8.38
N ILE A 156 11.46 0.36 -9.26
CA ILE A 156 11.68 -0.76 -10.18
C ILE A 156 12.86 -0.45 -11.11
N ASN A 157 12.91 0.76 -11.67
CA ASN A 157 13.99 1.18 -12.56
C ASN A 157 15.33 1.34 -11.83
N ASN A 158 15.32 1.64 -10.52
CA ASN A 158 16.48 1.63 -9.65
C ASN A 158 16.77 0.26 -9.04
N GLU A 159 16.37 -0.81 -9.74
CA GLU A 159 16.76 -2.18 -9.44
C GLU A 159 16.25 -2.74 -8.10
N TYR A 160 15.20 -2.17 -7.51
CA TYR A 160 14.63 -2.64 -6.25
C TYR A 160 14.22 -4.12 -6.27
N LEU A 161 13.79 -4.64 -7.42
CA LEU A 161 13.39 -6.04 -7.58
C LEU A 161 14.58 -7.00 -7.66
N LYS A 162 15.82 -6.51 -7.76
CA LYS A 162 17.01 -7.37 -7.73
C LYS A 162 17.22 -7.92 -6.30
N PRO A 163 17.54 -9.21 -6.16
CA PRO A 163 17.80 -9.81 -4.86
C PRO A 163 19.10 -9.25 -4.28
N MET A 164 19.06 -8.89 -2.99
CA MET A 164 20.27 -8.63 -2.22
C MET A 164 20.85 -9.96 -1.73
N SER A 165 22.17 -10.09 -1.78
CA SER A 165 22.88 -11.25 -1.27
C SER A 165 22.88 -11.27 0.27
N ALA A 166 22.92 -12.47 0.87
CA ALA A 166 22.96 -12.60 2.33
C ALA A 166 24.14 -11.82 2.96
N LYS A 167 25.27 -11.76 2.24
CA LYS A 167 26.47 -11.04 2.67
C LYS A 167 26.28 -9.52 2.66
N GLU A 168 25.48 -8.98 1.74
CA GLU A 168 25.14 -7.55 1.73
C GLU A 168 24.28 -7.20 2.94
N LEU A 169 23.25 -8.00 3.25
CA LEU A 169 22.41 -7.78 4.44
C LEU A 169 23.20 -7.88 5.75
N GLU A 170 24.11 -8.84 5.88
CA GLU A 170 24.92 -9.02 7.10
C GLU A 170 25.89 -7.86 7.38
N CYS A 171 26.25 -7.09 6.35
CA CYS A 171 27.16 -5.95 6.45
C CYS A 171 26.45 -4.60 6.51
N GLU A 172 25.11 -4.56 6.50
CA GLU A 172 24.35 -3.30 6.55
C GLU A 172 24.57 -2.56 7.86
N THR A 173 24.89 -1.28 7.75
CA THR A 173 24.84 -0.32 8.85
C THR A 173 23.38 -0.01 9.23
N ALA A 174 23.15 0.53 10.44
CA ALA A 174 21.80 0.90 10.88
C ALA A 174 21.09 1.86 9.92
N ILE A 175 21.83 2.78 9.28
CA ILE A 175 21.27 3.71 8.30
C ILE A 175 20.94 3.04 6.96
N GLU A 176 21.76 2.07 6.51
CA GLU A 176 21.49 1.29 5.30
C GLU A 176 20.25 0.41 5.48
N GLU A 177 20.12 -0.24 6.64
CA GLU A 177 18.92 -0.99 7.04
C GLU A 177 17.69 -0.09 7.02
N LEU A 178 17.75 1.10 7.61
CA LEU A 178 16.63 2.04 7.65
C LEU A 178 16.23 2.51 6.24
N GLU A 179 17.19 2.83 5.38
CA GLU A 179 16.90 3.18 3.98
C GLU A 179 16.30 2.01 3.20
N ARG A 180 16.75 0.78 3.46
CA ARG A 180 16.15 -0.42 2.87
C ARG A 180 14.71 -0.60 3.35
N GLN A 181 14.45 -0.54 4.66
CA GLN A 181 13.12 -0.60 5.24
C GLN A 181 12.20 0.50 4.70
N LYS A 182 12.71 1.72 4.53
CA LYS A 182 11.97 2.83 3.91
C LYS A 182 11.60 2.51 2.46
N ARG A 183 12.50 1.91 1.67
CA ARG A 183 12.19 1.46 0.30
C ARG A 183 11.16 0.34 0.30
N ASP A 184 11.25 -0.60 1.24
CA ASP A 184 10.30 -1.70 1.39
C ASP A 184 8.89 -1.19 1.72
N LEU A 185 8.79 -0.25 2.66
CA LEU A 185 7.52 0.42 3.00
C LEU A 185 6.99 1.24 1.82
N GLN A 186 7.86 2.01 1.14
CA GLN A 186 7.49 2.76 -0.06
C GLN A 186 6.93 1.83 -1.14
N PHE A 187 7.56 0.67 -1.36
CA PHE A 187 7.08 -0.33 -2.31
C PHE A 187 5.69 -0.86 -1.91
N ASP A 188 5.52 -1.28 -0.65
CA ASP A 188 4.24 -1.79 -0.12
C ASP A 188 3.11 -0.75 -0.23
N ILE A 189 3.36 0.49 0.23
CA ILE A 189 2.43 1.62 0.11
C ILE A 189 2.01 1.84 -1.35
N SER A 190 2.97 1.79 -2.28
CA SER A 190 2.69 2.03 -3.69
C SER A 190 1.89 0.89 -4.32
N MET A 191 2.16 -0.35 -3.92
CA MET A 191 1.39 -1.52 -4.36
C MET A 191 -0.08 -1.41 -3.89
N ARG A 192 -0.32 -0.92 -2.67
CA ARG A 192 -1.69 -0.63 -2.17
C ARG A 192 -2.37 0.52 -2.91
N CYS A 193 -1.61 1.54 -3.30
CA CYS A 193 -2.14 2.68 -4.06
C CYS A 193 -2.68 2.29 -5.44
N VAL A 194 -2.29 1.13 -6.00
CA VAL A 194 -2.91 0.57 -7.22
C VAL A 194 -4.41 0.36 -7.00
N SER A 195 -4.78 -0.27 -5.88
CA SER A 195 -6.17 -0.51 -5.50
C SER A 195 -6.91 0.81 -5.30
N ILE A 196 -6.31 1.76 -4.60
CA ILE A 196 -6.92 3.09 -4.33
C ILE A 196 -7.21 3.84 -5.63
N VAL A 197 -6.27 3.88 -6.59
CA VAL A 197 -6.49 4.53 -7.89
C VAL A 197 -7.62 3.82 -8.66
N ARG A 198 -7.68 2.48 -8.61
CA ARG A 198 -8.76 1.69 -9.20
C ARG A 198 -10.12 2.05 -8.60
N TYR A 199 -10.23 2.14 -7.27
CA TYR A 199 -11.48 2.48 -6.59
C TYR A 199 -11.94 3.90 -6.94
N ILE A 200 -11.03 4.88 -6.95
CA ILE A 200 -11.34 6.26 -7.36
C ILE A 200 -11.81 6.30 -8.82
N ALA A 201 -11.18 5.56 -9.73
CA ALA A 201 -11.57 5.51 -11.13
C ALA A 201 -12.92 4.80 -11.36
N GLU A 202 -13.22 3.76 -10.58
CA GLU A 202 -14.50 3.04 -10.64
C GLU A 202 -15.66 3.89 -10.13
N HIS A 203 -15.47 4.62 -9.04
CA HIS A 203 -16.49 5.45 -8.40
C HIS A 203 -16.38 6.93 -8.77
N MET A 204 -15.73 7.26 -9.89
CA MET A 204 -15.42 8.66 -10.24
C MET A 204 -16.66 9.55 -10.46
N GLU A 205 -17.82 8.97 -10.76
CA GLU A 205 -19.08 9.73 -10.92
C GLU A 205 -19.76 10.05 -9.59
N VAL A 206 -19.34 9.39 -8.52
CA VAL A 206 -19.91 9.55 -7.19
C VAL A 206 -19.37 10.85 -6.56
N GLY A 207 -20.25 11.61 -5.92
CA GLY A 207 -19.85 12.81 -5.17
C GLY A 207 -19.51 14.04 -6.03
N GLY A 208 -19.91 14.09 -7.31
CA GLY A 208 -19.85 15.31 -8.13
C GLY A 208 -18.44 15.77 -8.54
N ALA A 209 -17.40 14.99 -8.22
CA ALA A 209 -16.00 15.30 -8.51
C ALA A 209 -15.48 14.72 -9.84
N GLY A 210 -16.32 14.03 -10.63
CA GLY A 210 -15.89 13.22 -11.78
C GLY A 210 -15.12 13.96 -12.87
N ALA A 211 -15.44 15.23 -13.13
CA ALA A 211 -14.67 16.05 -14.06
C ALA A 211 -13.25 16.33 -13.54
N SER A 212 -13.11 16.68 -12.25
CA SER A 212 -11.81 16.93 -11.61
C SER A 212 -10.97 15.65 -11.56
N ILE A 213 -11.60 14.53 -11.21
CA ILE A 213 -10.95 13.20 -11.21
C ILE A 213 -10.49 12.85 -12.63
N SER A 214 -11.32 13.07 -13.66
CA SER A 214 -10.97 12.82 -15.07
C SER A 214 -9.80 13.70 -15.53
N THR A 215 -9.80 15.01 -15.24
CA THR A 215 -8.66 15.88 -15.55
C THR A 215 -7.38 15.33 -14.93
N ASN A 216 -7.40 14.96 -13.65
CA ASN A 216 -6.21 14.48 -12.97
C ASN A 216 -5.72 13.12 -13.51
N LEU A 217 -6.62 12.15 -13.72
CA LEU A 217 -6.28 10.82 -14.25
C LEU A 217 -5.70 10.90 -15.66
N TYR A 218 -6.31 11.69 -16.55
CA TYR A 218 -5.96 11.69 -17.97
C TYR A 218 -4.97 12.78 -18.36
N LYS A 219 -5.21 14.04 -17.96
CA LYS A 219 -4.44 15.20 -18.43
C LYS A 219 -3.25 15.51 -17.55
N THR A 220 -3.43 15.51 -16.23
CA THR A 220 -2.37 15.89 -15.29
C THR A 220 -1.32 14.79 -15.16
N HIS A 221 -1.76 13.54 -15.02
CA HIS A 221 -0.88 12.44 -14.60
C HIS A 221 -0.67 11.32 -15.61
N ASP A 222 -1.42 11.29 -16.72
CA ASP A 222 -1.34 10.23 -17.73
C ASP A 222 -1.39 8.81 -17.11
N VAL A 223 -2.36 8.60 -16.22
CA VAL A 223 -2.51 7.35 -15.47
C VAL A 223 -2.67 6.12 -16.38
N PRO A 224 -3.39 6.16 -17.53
CA PRO A 224 -3.43 5.01 -18.42
C PRO A 224 -2.04 4.52 -18.89
N SER A 225 -1.12 5.44 -19.22
CA SER A 225 0.25 5.08 -19.57
C SER A 225 1.03 4.57 -18.37
N LEU A 226 0.87 5.21 -17.20
CA LEU A 226 1.52 4.80 -15.95
C LEU A 226 1.19 3.34 -15.59
N LEU A 227 -0.10 2.98 -15.60
CA LEU A 227 -0.56 1.62 -15.29
C LEU A 227 -0.10 0.61 -16.36
N THR A 228 -0.04 1.03 -17.62
CA THR A 228 0.51 0.21 -18.72
C THR A 228 1.97 -0.16 -18.45
N HIS A 229 2.79 0.80 -18.03
CA HIS A 229 4.18 0.52 -17.67
C HIS A 229 4.28 -0.42 -16.47
N LEU A 230 3.45 -0.25 -15.43
CA LEU A 230 3.42 -1.17 -14.29
C LEU A 230 3.05 -2.61 -14.70
N LEU A 231 2.05 -2.79 -15.58
CA LEU A 231 1.71 -4.10 -16.13
C LEU A 231 2.85 -4.74 -16.94
N LEU A 232 3.65 -3.92 -17.64
CA LEU A 232 4.81 -4.41 -18.38
C LEU A 232 5.97 -4.82 -17.46
N HIS A 233 6.13 -4.15 -16.32
CA HIS A 233 7.19 -4.44 -15.34
C HIS A 233 6.85 -5.58 -14.38
N GLU A 234 5.57 -5.93 -14.20
CA GLU A 234 5.11 -7.01 -13.32
C GLU A 234 5.67 -6.92 -11.88
N PRO A 235 5.50 -5.78 -11.18
CA PRO A 235 6.15 -5.52 -9.89
C PRO A 235 5.83 -6.53 -8.79
N TRP A 236 4.76 -7.31 -8.91
CA TRP A 236 4.40 -8.35 -7.95
C TRP A 236 5.29 -9.60 -8.02
N MET A 237 6.19 -9.70 -9.01
CA MET A 237 7.08 -10.84 -9.19
C MET A 237 8.55 -10.42 -9.16
N LYS A 238 9.39 -11.24 -8.54
CA LYS A 238 10.86 -11.14 -8.66
C LYS A 238 11.51 -12.52 -8.61
N ARG A 239 12.79 -12.60 -8.95
CA ARG A 239 13.60 -13.82 -8.77
C ARG A 239 14.62 -13.61 -7.66
N ASN A 240 14.79 -14.60 -6.80
CA ASN A 240 15.83 -14.56 -5.77
C ASN A 240 17.23 -14.81 -6.36
N ASP A 241 18.25 -14.74 -5.50
CA ASP A 241 19.66 -15.02 -5.81
C ASP A 241 19.89 -16.41 -6.46
N LYS A 242 19.01 -17.37 -6.15
CA LYS A 242 19.02 -18.74 -6.70
C LYS A 242 18.20 -18.89 -7.99
N GLY A 243 17.61 -17.81 -8.49
CA GLY A 243 16.77 -17.80 -9.68
C GLY A 243 15.34 -18.32 -9.46
N GLU A 244 14.95 -18.62 -8.21
CA GLU A 244 13.60 -19.05 -7.85
C GLU A 244 12.62 -17.87 -7.85
N LEU A 245 11.41 -18.11 -8.33
CA LEU A 245 10.35 -17.11 -8.36
C LEU A 245 9.87 -16.77 -6.94
N GLN A 246 9.71 -15.49 -6.67
CA GLN A 246 9.06 -14.93 -5.50
C GLN A 246 7.92 -14.02 -5.93
N ILE A 247 6.82 -14.06 -5.18
CA ILE A 247 5.66 -13.19 -5.34
C ILE A 247 5.52 -12.29 -4.12
N PHE A 248 5.02 -11.08 -4.34
CA PHE A 248 4.79 -10.11 -3.28
C PHE A 248 3.34 -10.11 -2.83
N ASN A 249 3.10 -10.55 -1.60
CA ASN A 249 1.79 -10.50 -0.97
C ASN A 249 1.89 -9.71 0.34
N TYR A 250 1.12 -8.63 0.44
CA TYR A 250 0.90 -7.84 1.67
C TYR A 250 2.17 -7.56 2.50
N GLY A 251 3.13 -6.85 1.91
CA GLY A 251 4.37 -6.48 2.60
C GLY A 251 5.44 -7.58 2.64
N ARG A 252 5.20 -8.79 2.09
CA ARG A 252 6.18 -9.88 2.10
C ARG A 252 6.40 -10.53 0.75
N TRP A 253 7.68 -10.79 0.48
CA TRP A 253 8.12 -11.66 -0.61
C TRP A 253 8.13 -13.12 -0.14
N SER A 254 7.46 -13.99 -0.88
CA SER A 254 7.39 -15.43 -0.56
C SER A 254 7.44 -16.29 -1.81
N LYS A 255 7.81 -17.56 -1.66
CA LYS A 255 7.72 -18.53 -2.75
C LYS A 255 6.24 -18.75 -3.10
N PRO A 256 5.85 -18.72 -4.38
CA PRO A 256 4.46 -18.97 -4.77
C PRO A 256 4.04 -20.39 -4.39
N SER A 257 2.83 -20.51 -3.85
CA SER A 257 2.13 -21.79 -3.66
C SER A 257 1.54 -22.28 -4.98
N ALA A 258 0.99 -23.51 -4.98
CA ALA A 258 0.30 -24.03 -6.16
C ALA A 258 -0.94 -23.20 -6.56
N GLU A 259 -1.62 -22.59 -5.58
CA GLU A 259 -2.75 -21.68 -5.80
C GLU A 259 -2.30 -20.35 -6.40
N ASP A 260 -1.20 -19.79 -5.88
CA ASP A 260 -0.63 -18.54 -6.40
C ASP A 260 -0.17 -18.68 -7.87
N LEU A 261 0.20 -19.89 -8.31
CA LEU A 261 0.59 -20.17 -9.69
C LEU A 261 -0.59 -20.41 -10.63
N SER A 262 -1.75 -20.77 -10.10
CA SER A 262 -2.95 -21.04 -10.90
C SER A 262 -3.85 -19.81 -11.05
N GLN A 263 -3.75 -18.86 -10.12
CA GLN A 263 -4.56 -17.64 -10.09
C GLN A 263 -3.77 -16.42 -10.55
N LEU A 264 -4.49 -15.42 -11.09
CA LEU A 264 -3.93 -14.11 -11.37
C LEU A 264 -3.56 -13.42 -10.05
N HIS A 265 -2.41 -12.75 -10.02
CA HIS A 265 -2.00 -12.02 -8.83
C HIS A 265 -2.99 -10.88 -8.52
N ARG A 266 -3.27 -10.60 -7.23
CA ARG A 266 -4.24 -9.56 -6.82
C ARG A 266 -3.91 -8.20 -7.43
N THR A 267 -2.66 -7.74 -7.33
CA THR A 267 -2.24 -6.45 -7.91
C THR A 267 -2.36 -6.44 -9.44
N GLU A 268 -2.09 -7.57 -10.09
CA GLU A 268 -2.25 -7.70 -11.54
C GLU A 268 -3.71 -7.53 -11.95
N ALA A 269 -4.63 -8.18 -11.23
CA ALA A 269 -6.07 -8.02 -11.40
C ALA A 269 -6.49 -6.55 -11.24
N GLN A 270 -6.04 -5.88 -10.17
CA GLN A 270 -6.37 -4.46 -9.92
C GLN A 270 -5.87 -3.55 -11.05
N LEU A 271 -4.65 -3.77 -11.56
CA LEU A 271 -4.11 -3.01 -12.68
C LEU A 271 -4.93 -3.20 -13.95
N TRP A 272 -5.25 -4.45 -14.30
CA TRP A 272 -6.04 -4.74 -15.50
C TRP A 272 -7.45 -4.16 -15.42
N LEU A 273 -8.11 -4.29 -14.26
CA LEU A 273 -9.43 -3.70 -14.03
C LEU A 273 -9.38 -2.17 -14.09
N CYS A 274 -8.34 -1.55 -13.55
CA CYS A 274 -8.18 -0.10 -13.62
C CYS A 274 -7.91 0.38 -15.06
N VAL A 275 -7.04 -0.30 -15.80
CA VAL A 275 -6.79 0.02 -17.22
C VAL A 275 -8.07 -0.15 -18.04
N ARG A 276 -8.84 -1.22 -17.79
CA ARG A 276 -10.16 -1.41 -18.40
C ARG A 276 -11.08 -0.24 -18.09
N GLN A 277 -11.19 0.15 -16.81
CA GLN A 277 -12.05 1.24 -16.38
C GLN A 277 -11.70 2.54 -17.11
N LEU A 278 -10.42 2.89 -17.18
CA LEU A 278 -9.98 4.14 -17.81
C LEU A 278 -10.10 4.10 -19.34
N LEU A 279 -9.70 3.02 -20.00
CA LEU A 279 -9.69 2.96 -21.47
C LEU A 279 -11.07 2.71 -22.09
N LEU A 280 -12.03 2.23 -21.30
CA LEU A 280 -13.41 2.05 -21.75
C LEU A 280 -14.36 3.14 -21.23
N GLU A 281 -13.83 4.13 -20.50
CA GLU A 281 -14.60 5.25 -19.97
C GLU A 281 -15.20 6.10 -21.12
N PRO A 282 -16.51 6.38 -21.12
CA PRO A 282 -17.15 7.16 -22.19
C PRO A 282 -16.52 8.54 -22.43
N ARG A 283 -15.97 9.15 -21.38
CA ARG A 283 -15.31 10.46 -21.43
C ARG A 283 -13.86 10.43 -21.93
N LEU A 284 -13.28 9.25 -22.17
CA LEU A 284 -11.87 9.11 -22.57
C LEU A 284 -11.50 10.05 -23.73
N ALA A 285 -12.31 10.07 -24.80
CA ALA A 285 -12.03 10.88 -25.99
C ALA A 285 -12.03 12.40 -25.73
N HIS A 286 -12.67 12.87 -24.65
CA HIS A 286 -12.69 14.29 -24.28
C HIS A 286 -11.45 14.68 -23.46
N TYR A 287 -10.90 13.75 -22.68
CA TYR A 287 -9.81 14.05 -21.75
C TYR A 287 -8.45 13.55 -22.20
N TYR A 288 -8.39 12.55 -23.08
CA TYR A 288 -7.17 11.79 -23.31
C TYR A 288 -6.87 11.56 -24.80
N THR A 289 -5.74 12.12 -25.25
CA THR A 289 -5.24 11.91 -26.61
C THR A 289 -4.35 10.68 -26.67
N ILE A 290 -4.77 9.68 -27.45
CA ILE A 290 -3.94 8.51 -27.74
C ILE A 290 -3.08 8.80 -28.97
N ASP A 291 -1.86 9.27 -28.73
CA ASP A 291 -0.83 9.41 -29.76
C ASP A 291 -0.18 8.05 -30.10
N GLU A 292 0.73 8.05 -31.07
CA GLU A 292 1.40 6.83 -31.55
C GLU A 292 2.25 6.15 -30.47
N CYS A 293 2.84 6.91 -29.55
CA CYS A 293 3.65 6.36 -28.47
C CYS A 293 2.77 5.59 -27.47
N ARG A 294 1.68 6.22 -27.03
CA ARG A 294 0.66 5.61 -26.16
C ARG A 294 0.01 4.41 -26.82
N ARG A 295 -0.36 4.54 -28.10
CA ARG A 295 -0.91 3.44 -28.91
C ARG A 295 0.03 2.24 -28.90
N SER A 296 1.31 2.46 -29.20
CA SER A 296 2.33 1.40 -29.18
C SER A 296 2.44 0.75 -27.80
N ALA A 297 2.44 1.54 -26.71
CA ALA A 297 2.49 1.03 -25.35
C ALA A 297 1.27 0.17 -25.00
N PHE A 298 0.06 0.64 -25.30
CA PHE A 298 -1.18 -0.10 -25.06
C PHE A 298 -1.26 -1.38 -25.89
N CYS A 299 -0.80 -1.36 -27.15
CA CYS A 299 -0.77 -2.57 -27.98
C CYS A 299 0.17 -3.65 -27.43
N LYS A 300 1.23 -3.30 -26.68
CA LYS A 300 2.08 -4.30 -26.01
C LYS A 300 1.32 -5.10 -24.95
N LEU A 301 0.28 -4.53 -24.35
CA LEU A 301 -0.57 -5.23 -23.38
C LEU A 301 -1.35 -6.37 -24.02
N GLN A 302 -1.71 -6.27 -25.30
CA GLN A 302 -2.48 -7.29 -26.01
C GLN A 302 -1.83 -8.69 -25.90
N ALA A 303 -0.50 -8.76 -26.00
CA ALA A 303 0.25 -10.01 -25.92
C ALA A 303 0.22 -10.65 -24.52
N LYS A 304 -0.02 -9.85 -23.48
CA LYS A 304 -0.16 -10.33 -22.09
C LYS A 304 -1.57 -10.83 -21.78
N MET A 305 -2.56 -10.56 -22.62
CA MET A 305 -3.96 -10.97 -22.40
C MET A 305 -4.24 -12.41 -22.86
N THR A 306 -3.87 -13.37 -22.02
CA THR A 306 -4.04 -14.81 -22.26
C THR A 306 -5.49 -15.27 -22.04
N GLU A 307 -5.88 -16.40 -22.63
CA GLU A 307 -7.23 -16.99 -22.41
C GLU A 307 -7.49 -17.31 -20.92
N PRO A 308 -6.58 -17.96 -20.17
CA PRO A 308 -6.79 -18.22 -18.75
C PRO A 308 -7.02 -16.95 -17.91
N MET A 309 -6.39 -15.83 -18.28
CA MET A 309 -6.61 -14.55 -17.61
C MET A 309 -8.03 -14.02 -17.88
N LEU A 310 -8.52 -14.16 -19.11
CA LEU A 310 -9.88 -13.75 -19.48
C LEU A 310 -10.94 -14.64 -18.82
N ASP A 311 -10.65 -15.93 -18.63
CA ASP A 311 -11.55 -16.84 -17.91
C ASP A 311 -11.66 -16.46 -16.43
N GLN A 312 -10.56 -16.02 -15.82
CA GLN A 312 -10.54 -15.55 -14.42
C GLN A 312 -11.17 -14.16 -14.25
N ILE A 313 -11.04 -13.27 -15.24
CA ILE A 313 -11.63 -11.93 -15.22
C ILE A 313 -12.36 -11.64 -16.55
N PRO A 314 -13.58 -12.18 -16.74
CA PRO A 314 -14.34 -12.04 -17.98
C PRO A 314 -14.54 -10.60 -18.49
N PRO A 315 -14.72 -9.57 -17.62
CA PRO A 315 -14.82 -8.18 -18.07
C PRO A 315 -13.62 -7.66 -18.89
N LEU A 316 -12.45 -8.31 -18.83
CA LEU A 316 -11.28 -7.94 -19.63
C LEU A 316 -11.44 -8.27 -21.12
N GLY A 317 -12.45 -9.06 -21.51
CA GLY A 317 -12.77 -9.31 -22.92
C GLY A 317 -13.01 -8.01 -23.69
N ASP A 318 -13.76 -7.08 -23.11
CA ASP A 318 -14.04 -5.77 -23.72
C ASP A 318 -12.77 -4.94 -23.94
N LEU A 319 -11.85 -4.99 -22.96
CA LEU A 319 -10.55 -4.32 -23.05
C LEU A 319 -9.71 -4.95 -24.17
N LYS A 320 -9.66 -6.28 -24.26
CA LYS A 320 -8.95 -6.97 -25.34
C LYS A 320 -9.48 -6.56 -26.71
N MET A 321 -10.80 -6.49 -26.87
CA MET A 321 -11.43 -6.04 -28.10
C MET A 321 -11.13 -4.57 -28.42
N PHE A 322 -11.09 -3.70 -27.41
CA PHE A 322 -10.65 -2.32 -27.57
C PHE A 322 -9.19 -2.23 -28.05
N LEU A 323 -8.26 -2.95 -27.41
CA LEU A 323 -6.85 -2.97 -27.79
C LEU A 323 -6.62 -3.55 -29.20
N CYS A 324 -7.36 -4.60 -29.58
CA CYS A 324 -7.33 -5.14 -30.94
C CYS A 324 -7.77 -4.10 -31.98
N ARG A 325 -8.84 -3.34 -31.69
CA ARG A 325 -9.30 -2.25 -32.58
C ARG A 325 -8.28 -1.11 -32.65
N LEU A 326 -7.64 -0.79 -31.53
CA LEU A 326 -6.59 0.23 -31.45
C LEU A 326 -5.34 -0.15 -32.26
N ALA A 327 -5.02 -1.45 -32.36
CA ALA A 327 -3.88 -1.94 -33.14
C ALA A 327 -4.08 -1.81 -34.66
N VAL A 328 -5.32 -2.03 -35.13
CA VAL A 328 -5.67 -2.09 -36.58
C VAL A 328 -6.21 -0.76 -37.11
N GLY A 329 -6.88 0.02 -36.25
CA GLY A 329 -7.56 1.26 -36.65
C GLY A 329 -6.64 2.47 -36.69
N ASP A 330 -6.88 3.37 -37.64
CA ASP A 330 -6.29 4.72 -37.67
C ASP A 330 -6.94 5.62 -36.60
N TYR A 331 -6.47 5.47 -35.35
CA TYR A 331 -6.99 6.20 -34.20
C TYR A 331 -6.67 7.71 -34.22
N SER A 332 -5.73 8.12 -35.08
CA SER A 332 -5.42 9.52 -35.39
C SER A 332 -6.68 10.29 -35.83
N SER A 333 -7.64 9.59 -36.44
CA SER A 333 -8.87 10.17 -36.99
C SER A 333 -10.00 10.41 -35.98
N MET A 334 -9.98 9.78 -34.79
CA MET A 334 -11.03 9.99 -33.77
C MET A 334 -10.96 11.36 -33.11
N HIS A 335 -9.77 11.96 -33.00
CA HIS A 335 -9.61 13.34 -32.50
C HIS A 335 -10.18 14.38 -33.47
N ASN A 336 -10.22 14.06 -34.77
CA ASN A 336 -10.75 14.95 -35.82
C ASN A 336 -12.28 14.89 -35.99
N ARG A 337 -12.98 14.04 -35.24
CA ARG A 337 -14.47 13.97 -35.26
C ARG A 337 -15.14 14.89 -34.24
N THR A 338 -14.40 15.76 -33.59
CA THR A 338 -15.00 16.97 -33.01
C THR A 338 -15.25 17.93 -34.18
N ASN A 339 -16.51 18.12 -34.56
CA ASN A 339 -16.97 18.93 -35.69
C ASN A 339 -16.52 20.41 -35.61
N GLY A 340 -15.24 20.73 -35.77
CA GLY A 340 -14.73 22.10 -35.86
C GLY A 340 -15.06 23.02 -34.66
N VAL A 341 -15.70 22.51 -33.61
CA VAL A 341 -15.97 23.27 -32.39
C VAL A 341 -14.69 23.22 -31.56
N LYS A 342 -13.83 24.23 -31.75
CA LYS A 342 -12.86 24.63 -30.72
C LYS A 342 -13.63 24.66 -29.41
N ASN A 343 -13.25 23.80 -28.45
CA ASN A 343 -13.80 23.68 -27.10
C ASN A 343 -14.86 24.74 -26.80
N PRO A 344 -16.17 24.40 -26.79
CA PRO A 344 -17.12 25.36 -26.24
C PRO A 344 -16.61 25.60 -24.83
N GLY A 345 -16.20 26.85 -24.54
CA GLY A 345 -15.51 27.21 -23.32
C GLY A 345 -16.37 26.86 -22.12
N CYS A 346 -16.25 25.62 -21.66
CA CYS A 346 -16.91 25.12 -20.49
C CYS A 346 -15.98 25.53 -19.35
N THR A 347 -16.42 26.48 -18.54
CA THR A 347 -15.76 26.81 -17.28
C THR A 347 -15.91 25.60 -16.37
N LEU A 348 -14.91 24.71 -16.42
CA LEU A 348 -14.79 23.58 -15.52
C LEU A 348 -14.35 24.13 -14.16
N ILE A 349 -15.20 23.94 -13.15
CA ILE A 349 -14.81 24.18 -11.76
C ILE A 349 -14.05 22.92 -11.32
N GLU A 350 -12.73 23.06 -11.16
CA GLU A 350 -11.87 21.97 -10.75
C GLU A 350 -11.56 22.05 -9.25
N ILE A 351 -11.62 20.90 -8.58
CA ILE A 351 -11.13 20.75 -7.21
C ILE A 351 -9.61 20.80 -7.27
N VAL A 352 -9.03 21.75 -6.55
CA VAL A 352 -7.57 21.92 -6.45
C VAL A 352 -7.10 21.20 -5.19
N PRO A 353 -6.08 20.34 -5.25
CA PRO A 353 -5.50 19.69 -4.07
C PRO A 353 -4.91 20.75 -3.12
N GLN A 354 -5.21 20.67 -1.82
CA GLN A 354 -4.79 21.69 -0.83
C GLN A 354 -3.99 21.12 0.34
N ILE A 355 -4.14 19.84 0.65
CA ILE A 355 -3.62 19.24 1.88
C ILE A 355 -2.10 19.25 1.87
N LYS A 356 -1.49 18.79 0.78
CA LYS A 356 -0.03 18.74 0.61
C LYS A 356 0.59 20.13 0.70
N ASP A 357 -0.03 21.11 0.04
CA ASP A 357 0.41 22.51 0.06
C ASP A 357 0.29 23.14 1.44
N SER A 358 -0.77 22.82 2.19
CA SER A 358 -0.93 23.24 3.58
C SER A 358 0.22 22.76 4.46
N TYR A 359 0.56 21.47 4.39
CA TYR A 359 1.70 20.92 5.15
C TYR A 359 3.05 21.47 4.67
N LEU A 360 3.25 21.65 3.36
CA LEU A 360 4.46 22.28 2.83
C LEU A 360 4.65 23.71 3.35
N LYS A 361 3.56 24.48 3.48
CA LYS A 361 3.58 25.82 4.10
C LYS A 361 3.97 25.77 5.58
N GLN A 362 3.45 24.80 6.35
CA GLN A 362 3.79 24.63 7.77
C GLN A 362 5.30 24.35 7.99
N VAL A 363 5.92 23.60 7.07
CA VAL A 363 7.34 23.21 7.13
C VAL A 363 8.27 24.27 6.53
N HIS A 364 7.75 25.20 5.73
CA HIS A 364 8.54 26.17 4.99
C HIS A 364 9.48 26.96 5.93
N LYS A 365 10.79 26.95 5.62
CA LYS A 365 11.87 27.55 6.42
C LYS A 365 12.04 27.01 7.85
N ARG A 366 11.27 26.02 8.28
CA ARG A 366 11.32 25.41 9.63
C ARG A 366 11.86 23.97 9.63
N THR A 367 12.20 23.42 8.47
CA THR A 367 12.60 22.02 8.26
C THR A 367 13.71 21.54 9.20
N LYS A 368 14.80 22.33 9.35
CA LYS A 368 15.93 21.96 10.21
C LYS A 368 15.58 22.00 11.70
N THR A 369 14.81 23.00 12.11
CA THR A 369 14.37 23.14 13.50
C THR A 369 13.45 22.00 13.89
N LEU A 370 12.48 21.66 13.03
CA LEU A 370 11.57 20.54 13.23
C LEU A 370 12.33 19.21 13.28
N ALA A 371 13.26 18.98 12.35
CA ALA A 371 14.08 17.78 12.35
C ALA A 371 14.87 17.61 13.66
N LYS A 372 15.45 18.69 14.19
CA LYS A 372 16.17 18.65 15.47
C LYS A 372 15.23 18.32 16.63
N SER A 373 14.10 19.03 16.74
CA SER A 373 13.12 18.80 17.81
C SER A 373 12.53 17.40 17.79
N GLN A 374 12.27 16.85 16.60
CA GLN A 374 11.72 15.49 16.48
C GLN A 374 12.75 14.41 16.71
N LEU A 375 14.01 14.65 16.33
CA LEU A 375 15.10 13.73 16.63
C LEU A 375 15.26 13.56 18.15
N GLU A 376 15.10 14.63 18.93
CA GLU A 376 15.08 14.57 20.40
C GLU A 376 13.91 13.71 20.94
N LEU A 377 12.76 13.67 20.24
CA LEU A 377 11.61 12.84 20.61
C LEU A 377 11.79 11.36 20.24
N PHE A 378 12.54 11.07 19.17
CA PHE A 378 12.81 9.70 18.72
C PHE A 378 13.88 8.99 19.55
N HIS A 379 14.62 9.74 20.35
CA HIS A 379 15.64 9.19 21.23
C HIS A 379 15.00 8.32 22.31
N MET A 380 15.22 7.01 22.23
CA MET A 380 14.80 6.10 23.29
C MET A 380 15.81 6.21 24.44
N ASP A 381 15.33 6.50 25.64
CA ASP A 381 16.14 6.62 26.87
C ASP A 381 16.82 5.31 27.32
N GLY A 382 16.57 4.21 26.62
CA GLY A 382 17.10 2.89 26.95
C GLY A 382 16.51 2.29 28.22
N SER A 383 15.40 2.84 28.74
CA SER A 383 14.66 2.24 29.86
C SER A 383 14.04 0.90 29.46
N GLU A 384 13.69 0.09 30.45
CA GLU A 384 13.03 -1.19 30.21
C GLU A 384 11.64 -0.98 29.59
N GLU A 385 10.94 0.07 30.00
CA GLU A 385 9.65 0.51 29.47
C GLU A 385 9.75 0.88 27.98
N SER A 386 10.73 1.69 27.61
CA SER A 386 11.03 2.06 26.22
C SER A 386 11.30 0.84 25.34
N ARG A 387 12.14 -0.09 25.82
CA ARG A 387 12.43 -1.33 25.08
C ARG A 387 11.19 -2.21 24.94
N ASN A 388 10.41 -2.34 25.99
CA ASN A 388 9.18 -3.14 25.99
C ASN A 388 8.12 -2.55 25.05
N MET A 389 7.99 -1.23 24.99
CA MET A 389 7.10 -0.55 24.04
C MET A 389 7.54 -0.81 22.59
N ALA A 390 8.83 -0.60 22.28
CA ALA A 390 9.36 -0.85 20.94
C ALA A 390 9.16 -2.30 20.51
N LYS A 391 9.42 -3.27 21.40
CA LYS A 391 9.21 -4.70 21.14
C LYS A 391 7.74 -5.00 20.80
N LYS A 392 6.79 -4.50 21.61
CA LYS A 392 5.34 -4.69 21.36
C LYS A 392 4.90 -4.12 20.02
N LEU A 393 5.39 -2.94 19.66
CA LEU A 393 5.08 -2.31 18.38
C LEU A 393 5.65 -3.10 17.19
N LEU A 394 6.91 -3.55 17.29
CA LEU A 394 7.53 -4.40 16.25
C LEU A 394 6.81 -5.74 16.07
N GLU A 395 6.40 -6.37 17.17
CA GLU A 395 5.56 -7.58 17.14
C GLU A 395 4.23 -7.30 16.46
N SER A 396 3.60 -6.16 16.76
CA SER A 396 2.36 -5.72 16.13
C SER A 396 2.52 -5.49 14.61
N TYR A 397 3.60 -4.83 14.15
CA TYR A 397 3.87 -4.64 12.72
C TYR A 397 4.07 -5.97 11.98
N THR A 398 4.72 -6.92 12.64
CA THR A 398 4.91 -8.27 12.11
C THR A 398 3.57 -8.99 11.99
N SER A 399 2.70 -8.80 12.97
CA SER A 399 1.33 -9.33 12.97
C SER A 399 0.48 -8.75 11.84
N ASP A 400 0.60 -7.46 11.52
CA ASP A 400 -0.15 -6.82 10.42
C ASP A 400 0.13 -7.50 9.09
N THR A 401 1.41 -7.76 8.82
CA THR A 401 1.80 -8.49 7.61
C THR A 401 1.27 -9.93 7.61
N ALA A 402 1.19 -10.57 8.77
CA ALA A 402 0.66 -11.92 8.90
C ALA A 402 -0.87 -11.96 8.68
N LEU A 403 -1.62 -11.02 9.26
CA LEU A 403 -3.07 -10.87 9.08
C LEU A 403 -3.43 -10.67 7.61
N ALA A 404 -2.68 -9.81 6.93
CA ALA A 404 -2.93 -9.52 5.53
C ALA A 404 -2.64 -10.76 4.65
N LEU A 405 -1.61 -11.55 4.98
CA LEU A 405 -1.31 -12.84 4.35
C LEU A 405 -2.34 -13.95 4.68
N ASP A 406 -3.03 -13.86 5.81
CA ASP A 406 -4.02 -14.85 6.25
C ASP A 406 -5.30 -14.89 5.41
N SER A 407 -5.43 -14.00 4.41
CA SER A 407 -6.36 -14.19 3.27
C SER A 407 -6.10 -15.51 2.51
N GLY A 408 -4.97 -16.20 2.76
CA GLY A 408 -4.70 -17.59 2.39
C GLY A 408 -4.31 -18.53 3.55
N GLY A 409 -4.35 -18.10 4.81
CA GLY A 409 -3.83 -18.82 5.99
C GLY A 409 -2.29 -18.82 6.09
N ALA A 410 -1.75 -18.87 7.32
CA ALA A 410 -0.33 -18.97 7.60
C ALA A 410 0.28 -20.09 6.76
N LYS A 411 1.51 -19.98 6.27
CA LYS A 411 2.11 -21.01 5.38
C LYS A 411 3.10 -21.88 6.12
N CYS A 412 3.08 -23.16 5.83
CA CYS A 412 3.98 -24.14 6.44
C CYS A 412 5.42 -23.88 5.98
N ALA A 413 6.33 -23.66 6.91
CA ALA A 413 7.75 -23.40 6.63
C ALA A 413 8.46 -24.55 5.89
N LYS A 414 7.84 -25.73 5.83
CA LYS A 414 8.37 -26.89 5.09
C LYS A 414 7.78 -27.02 3.68
N CYS A 415 6.45 -27.12 3.58
CA CYS A 415 5.77 -27.47 2.32
C CYS A 415 5.11 -26.28 1.61
N GLY A 416 4.91 -25.15 2.31
CA GLY A 416 4.24 -23.98 1.76
C GLY A 416 2.71 -24.02 1.80
N ASP A 417 2.10 -25.15 2.19
CA ASP A 417 0.65 -25.29 2.36
C ASP A 417 0.13 -24.53 3.59
N LYS A 418 -1.20 -24.38 3.70
CA LYS A 418 -1.85 -23.75 4.85
C LYS A 418 -1.43 -24.43 6.16
N ALA A 419 -0.83 -23.63 7.03
CA ALA A 419 -0.40 -23.92 8.37
C ALA A 419 -1.48 -23.54 9.37
N SER A 420 -1.76 -24.46 10.28
CA SER A 420 -2.70 -24.25 11.39
C SER A 420 -1.99 -24.22 12.75
N LYS A 421 -0.68 -24.49 12.78
CA LYS A 421 0.07 -24.71 14.03
C LYS A 421 1.37 -23.92 14.02
N LYS A 422 1.59 -23.10 15.04
CA LYS A 422 2.90 -22.51 15.35
C LYS A 422 3.79 -23.53 16.09
N CYS A 423 5.10 -23.39 15.95
CA CYS A 423 6.05 -24.07 16.82
C CYS A 423 5.75 -23.71 18.28
N SER A 424 5.41 -24.71 19.10
CA SER A 424 5.00 -24.49 20.49
C SER A 424 6.12 -23.92 21.38
N ARG A 425 7.38 -23.96 20.92
CA ARG A 425 8.56 -23.57 21.70
C ARG A 425 9.03 -22.14 21.46
N CYS A 426 9.06 -21.69 20.20
CA CYS A 426 9.49 -20.33 19.84
C CYS A 426 8.35 -19.45 19.34
N LYS A 427 7.20 -20.02 18.96
CA LYS A 427 6.02 -19.36 18.38
C LYS A 427 6.28 -18.51 17.11
N THR A 428 7.47 -18.58 16.53
CA THR A 428 7.89 -17.77 15.37
C THR A 428 7.71 -18.46 14.02
N GLU A 429 7.72 -19.79 13.95
CA GLU A 429 7.60 -20.55 12.70
C GLU A 429 6.31 -21.38 12.65
N TRP A 430 5.70 -21.49 11.47
CA TRP A 430 4.40 -22.11 11.24
C TRP A 430 4.50 -23.43 10.46
N TYR A 431 3.64 -24.39 10.78
CA TYR A 431 3.58 -25.70 10.14
C TYR A 431 2.12 -26.15 9.91
N CYS A 432 1.89 -26.86 8.80
CA CYS A 432 0.61 -27.54 8.53
C CYS A 432 0.36 -28.73 9.47
N GLY A 433 1.42 -29.35 9.98
CA GLY A 433 1.34 -30.46 10.91
C GLY A 433 2.68 -30.84 11.53
N ARG A 434 2.65 -31.78 12.48
CA ARG A 434 3.84 -32.25 13.21
C ARG A 434 4.87 -32.88 12.28
N GLU A 435 4.44 -33.53 11.21
CA GLU A 435 5.32 -34.16 10.22
C GLU A 435 6.24 -33.13 9.55
N CYS A 436 5.67 -32.02 9.06
CA CYS A 436 6.43 -30.92 8.48
C CYS A 436 7.35 -30.24 9.49
N GLN A 437 6.91 -30.10 10.74
CA GLN A 437 7.74 -29.58 11.83
C GLN A 437 8.97 -30.47 12.08
N VAL A 438 8.79 -31.79 12.15
CA VAL A 438 9.90 -32.74 12.36
C VAL A 438 10.87 -32.74 11.18
N GLN A 439 10.38 -32.65 9.95
CA GLN A 439 11.23 -32.58 8.77
C GLN A 439 12.01 -31.26 8.64
N GLN A 440 11.46 -30.16 9.17
CA GLN A 440 12.14 -28.86 9.19
C GLN A 440 13.01 -28.68 10.44
N TRP A 441 12.82 -29.50 11.48
CA TRP A 441 13.51 -29.41 12.76
C TRP A 441 15.03 -29.31 12.68
N PRO A 442 15.76 -30.04 11.80
CA PRO A 442 17.21 -29.90 11.70
C PRO A 442 17.66 -28.48 11.35
N LYS A 443 16.85 -27.73 10.58
CA LYS A 443 17.12 -26.33 10.21
C LYS A 443 16.52 -25.34 11.22
N HIS A 444 15.34 -25.66 11.74
CA HIS A 444 14.63 -24.78 12.67
C HIS A 444 15.20 -24.83 14.10
N LYS A 445 15.84 -25.92 14.54
CA LYS A 445 16.24 -26.12 15.94
C LYS A 445 17.13 -25.00 16.49
N GLU A 446 18.18 -24.61 15.77
CA GLU A 446 19.12 -23.57 16.21
C GLU A 446 18.42 -22.21 16.35
N ILE A 447 17.58 -21.90 15.37
CA ILE A 447 16.75 -20.69 15.32
C ILE A 447 15.72 -20.71 16.47
N CYS A 448 15.04 -21.84 16.65
CA CYS A 448 14.05 -22.06 17.71
C CYS A 448 14.65 -21.88 19.10
N ASP A 449 15.88 -22.38 19.33
CA ASP A 449 16.56 -22.25 20.61
C ASP A 449 16.95 -20.80 20.91
N GLN A 450 17.34 -20.03 19.89
CA GLN A 450 17.62 -18.59 20.02
C GLN A 450 16.35 -17.79 20.31
N PHE A 451 15.28 -18.01 19.53
CA PHE A 451 14.02 -17.28 19.71
C PHE A 451 13.27 -17.67 20.99
N SER A 452 13.36 -18.92 21.45
CA SER A 452 12.74 -19.35 22.71
C SER A 452 13.32 -18.64 23.94
N LYS A 453 14.55 -18.11 23.87
CA LYS A 453 15.17 -17.33 24.96
C LYS A 453 14.74 -15.87 24.98
N ILE A 454 14.16 -15.37 23.88
CA ILE A 454 13.72 -13.98 23.72
C ILE A 454 12.23 -13.82 24.09
N CYS A 455 11.48 -14.93 24.09
CA CYS A 455 10.04 -14.98 24.35
C CYS A 455 9.65 -15.52 25.75
N VAL A 456 10.60 -15.61 26.68
CA VAL A 456 10.35 -15.86 28.11
C VAL A 456 10.63 -14.60 28.91
#